data_AF-A0A380YKQ7-F1
#
_entry.id   AF-A0A380YKQ7-F1
#
_cell.length_a   1.000
_cell.length_b   1.000
_cell.length_c   1.000
_cell.angle_alpha   90.00
_cell.angle_beta   90.00
_cell.angle_gamma   90.00
#
_symmetry.space_group_name_H-M   'P 1'
#
loop_
_entity.id
_entity.type
_entity.pdbx_description
1 polymer ?
#
loop_
_entity_poly.entity_id
_entity_poly.type
_entity_poly.pdbx_seq_one_letter_code
_entity_poly.pdbx_strand_id
1 'polypeptide(L)'
;MRKIKKGTFLDLILSDISEDEVRRTASKMAIAAKIAKTLEKRNMSQKEFSRILGKRPSEISKWLSGKHNFTTDTLSDIEHALDIHLLDNREEVAFESTINHRITIEVKPSRKNMFIPQYEQESYSYNYDLVSSHNLLYN
;
A
#
# COMPACT_ATOMS: atom_id res chain seq x y z
N MET A 1 -22.21 -34.86 25.52
CA MET A 1 -21.09 -33.88 25.60
C MET A 1 -21.55 -32.58 24.94
N ARG A 2 -21.68 -31.48 25.70
CA ARG A 2 -22.13 -30.18 25.15
C ARG A 2 -21.00 -29.58 24.33
N LYS A 3 -21.23 -29.36 23.03
CA LYS A 3 -20.30 -28.67 22.13
C LYS A 3 -20.21 -27.21 22.58
N ILE A 4 -19.06 -26.81 23.12
CA ILE A 4 -18.78 -25.40 23.43
C ILE A 4 -18.62 -24.68 22.10
N LYS A 5 -19.54 -23.76 21.77
CA LYS A 5 -19.42 -22.89 20.59
C LYS A 5 -18.18 -22.01 20.78
N LYS A 6 -17.31 -21.94 19.77
CA LYS A 6 -16.08 -21.12 19.78
C LYS A 6 -16.30 -19.63 20.09
N GLY A 7 -17.54 -19.14 20.06
CA GLY A 7 -17.91 -17.77 20.39
C GLY A 7 -18.27 -17.48 21.85
N THR A 8 -18.07 -18.38 22.82
CA THR A 8 -18.47 -18.10 24.21
C THR A 8 -17.31 -17.78 25.15
N PHE A 9 -16.15 -18.45 25.03
CA PHE A 9 -15.08 -18.27 26.02
C PHE A 9 -14.35 -16.93 25.87
N LEU A 10 -14.02 -16.54 24.62
CA LEU A 10 -13.38 -15.24 24.38
C LEU A 10 -14.33 -14.08 24.69
N ASP A 11 -15.61 -14.19 24.33
CA ASP A 11 -16.62 -13.18 24.65
C ASP A 11 -16.81 -13.00 26.16
N LEU A 12 -16.81 -14.10 26.92
CA LEU A 12 -16.90 -14.04 28.39
C LEU A 12 -15.69 -13.36 29.03
N ILE A 13 -14.48 -13.56 28.47
CA ILE A 13 -13.29 -12.86 28.94
C ILE A 13 -13.30 -11.39 28.53
N LEU A 14 -13.77 -11.09 27.31
CA LEU A 14 -13.87 -9.72 26.80
C LEU A 14 -14.99 -8.94 27.49
N SER A 15 -16.05 -9.59 27.97
CA SER A 15 -17.17 -8.93 28.66
C SER A 15 -16.80 -8.36 30.04
N ASP A 16 -15.75 -8.87 30.67
CA ASP A 16 -15.21 -8.33 31.93
C ASP A 16 -14.23 -7.16 31.71
N ILE A 17 -13.86 -6.88 30.46
CA ILE A 17 -12.93 -5.82 30.09
C ILE A 17 -13.74 -4.61 29.61
N SER A 18 -13.41 -3.42 30.10
CA SER A 18 -14.09 -2.20 29.64
C SER A 18 -13.90 -2.01 28.13
N GLU A 19 -14.95 -1.56 27.42
CA GLU A 19 -14.88 -1.26 25.98
C GLU A 19 -13.71 -0.31 25.64
N ASP A 20 -13.44 0.65 26.52
CA ASP A 20 -12.33 1.58 26.36
C ASP A 20 -10.96 0.88 26.43
N GLU A 21 -10.79 -0.12 27.29
CA GLU A 21 -9.56 -0.90 27.39
C GLU A 21 -9.36 -1.79 26.17
N VAL A 22 -10.44 -2.41 25.68
CA VAL A 22 -10.43 -3.14 24.40
C VAL A 22 -10.01 -2.21 23.27
N ARG A 23 -10.63 -1.02 23.17
CA ARG A 23 -10.32 -0.01 22.15
C ARG A 23 -8.85 0.42 22.20
N ARG A 24 -8.34 0.79 23.38
CA ARG A 24 -6.93 1.20 23.56
C ARG A 24 -5.96 0.08 23.20
N THR A 25 -6.28 -1.16 23.56
CA THR A 25 -5.45 -2.33 23.24
C THR A 25 -5.44 -2.58 21.74
N ALA A 26 -6.60 -2.54 21.09
CA ALA A 26 -6.72 -2.69 19.64
C ALA A 26 -5.90 -1.62 18.90
N SER A 27 -5.95 -0.35 19.31
CA SER A 27 -5.15 0.72 18.72
C SER A 27 -3.65 0.46 18.82
N LYS A 28 -3.15 0.05 19.98
CA LYS A 28 -1.71 -0.26 20.17
C LYS A 28 -1.26 -1.45 19.33
N MET A 29 -2.08 -2.49 19.24
CA MET A 29 -1.80 -3.65 18.39
C MET A 29 -1.82 -3.29 16.91
N ALA A 30 -2.75 -2.44 16.47
CA ALA A 30 -2.82 -1.98 15.08
C ALA A 30 -1.57 -1.20 14.67
N ILE A 31 -1.09 -0.27 15.52
CA ILE A 31 0.15 0.47 15.29
C ILE A 31 1.33 -0.51 15.19
N ALA A 32 1.47 -1.42 16.16
CA ALA A 32 2.55 -2.40 16.16
C ALA A 32 2.55 -3.30 14.90
N ALA A 33 1.37 -3.75 14.48
CA ALA A 33 1.20 -4.55 13.27
C ALA A 33 1.57 -3.77 12.00
N LYS A 34 1.20 -2.49 11.92
CA LYS A 34 1.55 -1.61 10.79
C LYS A 34 3.06 -1.43 10.69
N ILE A 35 3.74 -1.18 11.82
CA ILE A 35 5.21 -1.10 11.87
C ILE A 35 5.83 -2.43 11.42
N ALA A 36 5.40 -3.56 12.00
CA ALA A 36 5.93 -4.88 11.65
C ALA A 36 5.80 -5.18 10.16
N LYS A 37 4.61 -4.91 9.59
CA LYS A 37 4.33 -5.13 8.16
C LYS A 37 5.20 -4.24 7.28
N THR A 38 5.43 -2.98 7.66
CA THR A 38 6.31 -2.08 6.90
C THR A 38 7.76 -2.55 6.94
N LEU A 39 8.25 -3.01 8.09
CA LEU A 39 9.60 -3.58 8.21
C LEU A 39 9.77 -4.82 7.33
N GLU A 40 8.79 -5.73 7.33
CA GLU A 40 8.78 -6.93 6.48
C GLU A 40 8.78 -6.56 5.00
N LYS A 41 7.90 -5.63 4.57
CA LYS A 41 7.85 -5.14 3.18
C LYS A 41 9.17 -4.55 2.71
N ARG A 42 9.92 -3.90 3.61
CA ARG A 42 11.23 -3.30 3.32
C ARG A 42 12.40 -4.25 3.55
N ASN A 43 12.14 -5.51 3.90
CA ASN A 43 13.15 -6.50 4.28
C ASN A 43 14.12 -5.97 5.37
N MET A 44 13.61 -5.13 6.27
CA MET A 44 14.37 -4.42 7.29
C MET A 44 14.30 -5.16 8.62
N SER A 45 15.44 -5.43 9.23
CA SER A 45 15.49 -6.08 10.55
C SER A 45 15.17 -5.10 11.69
N GLN A 46 14.65 -5.60 12.82
CA GLN A 46 14.44 -4.76 14.03
C GLN A 46 15.73 -4.09 14.52
N LYS A 47 16.89 -4.76 14.35
CA LYS A 47 18.21 -4.24 14.73
C LYS A 47 18.64 -3.08 13.85
N GLU A 48 18.31 -3.14 12.57
CA GLU A 48 18.59 -2.06 11.63
C GLU A 48 17.66 -0.87 11.88
N PHE A 49 16.37 -1.15 12.05
CA PHE A 49 15.40 -0.13 12.42
C PHE A 49 15.75 0.58 13.73
N SER A 50 16.23 -0.16 14.74
CA SER A 50 16.67 0.45 16.00
C SER A 50 17.86 1.40 15.80
N ARG A 51 18.78 1.10 14.87
CA ARG A 51 19.91 1.97 14.56
C ARG A 51 19.47 3.26 13.88
N ILE A 52 18.52 3.19 12.94
CA ILE A 52 17.95 4.36 12.25
C ILE A 52 17.34 5.33 13.28
N LEU A 53 16.62 4.81 14.26
CA LEU A 53 15.98 5.60 15.31
C LEU A 53 16.90 5.97 16.48
N GLY A 54 18.14 5.46 16.52
CA GLY A 54 19.03 5.64 17.68
C GLY A 54 18.50 5.00 18.97
N LYS A 55 17.70 3.93 18.86
CA LYS A 55 17.08 3.20 19.98
C LYS A 55 17.70 1.82 20.18
N ARG A 56 17.41 1.21 21.32
CA ARG A 56 17.84 -0.17 21.60
C ARG A 56 16.94 -1.17 20.86
N PRO A 57 17.47 -2.30 20.36
CA PRO A 57 16.66 -3.34 19.75
C PRO A 57 15.52 -3.84 20.66
N SER A 58 15.74 -3.87 21.98
CA SER A 58 14.72 -4.25 22.95
C SER A 58 13.56 -3.26 23.07
N GLU A 59 13.76 -1.98 22.72
CA GLU A 59 12.65 -1.02 22.62
C GLU A 59 11.79 -1.32 21.40
N ILE A 60 12.42 -1.60 20.25
CA ILE A 60 11.69 -2.02 19.05
C ILE A 60 10.89 -3.29 19.30
N SER A 61 11.48 -4.31 19.93
CA SER A 61 10.75 -5.54 20.28
C SER A 61 9.59 -5.28 21.24
N LYS A 62 9.71 -4.33 22.17
CA LYS A 62 8.60 -3.91 23.04
C LYS A 62 7.49 -3.24 22.25
N TRP A 63 7.80 -2.36 21.32
CA TRP A 63 6.81 -1.69 20.47
C TRP A 63 6.04 -2.71 19.64
N LEU A 64 6.74 -3.66 19.03
CA LEU A 64 6.15 -4.70 18.20
C LEU A 64 5.36 -5.76 18.98
N SER A 65 5.45 -5.78 20.32
CA SER A 65 4.61 -6.65 21.15
C SER A 65 3.12 -6.25 21.15
N GLY A 66 2.79 -5.03 20.71
CA GLY A 66 1.43 -4.50 20.68
C GLY A 66 0.87 -4.09 22.05
N LYS A 67 1.65 -4.21 23.13
CA LYS A 67 1.22 -3.87 24.49
C LYS A 67 1.72 -2.50 24.96
N HIS A 68 2.70 -1.93 24.26
CA HIS A 68 3.37 -0.69 24.64
C HIS A 68 2.54 0.55 24.27
N ASN A 69 2.52 1.54 25.15
CA ASN A 69 1.93 2.84 24.85
C ASN A 69 2.94 3.68 24.06
N PHE A 70 2.47 4.40 23.03
CA PHE A 70 3.33 5.29 22.24
C PHE A 70 3.07 6.75 22.62
N THR A 71 4.14 7.55 22.71
CA THR A 71 4.01 9.01 22.74
C THR A 71 3.86 9.55 21.32
N THR A 72 3.32 10.75 21.18
CA THR A 72 3.23 11.44 19.88
C THR A 72 4.60 11.57 19.22
N ASP A 73 5.61 11.97 19.98
CA ASP A 73 6.98 12.14 19.47
C ASP A 73 7.54 10.81 18.94
N THR A 74 7.31 9.71 19.67
CA THR A 74 7.76 8.38 19.22
C THR A 74 7.05 7.95 17.93
N LEU A 75 5.75 8.25 17.79
CA LEU A 75 5.01 7.96 16.56
C LEU A 75 5.56 8.79 15.40
N SER A 76 5.80 10.08 15.60
CA SER A 76 6.37 10.97 14.58
C SER A 76 7.77 10.52 14.14
N ASP A 77 8.63 10.10 15.07
CA ASP A 77 9.95 9.56 14.77
C ASP A 77 9.85 8.29 13.89
N ILE A 78 8.92 7.39 14.23
CA ILE A 78 8.68 6.15 13.48
C ILE A 78 8.12 6.47 12.08
N GLU A 79 7.14 7.37 11.99
CA GLU A 79 6.55 7.82 10.72
C GLU A 79 7.61 8.40 9.80
N HIS A 80 8.49 9.24 10.32
CA HIS A 80 9.59 9.83 9.54
C HIS A 80 10.62 8.77 9.12
N ALA A 81 11.04 7.88 10.02
CA ALA A 81 12.03 6.85 9.72
C ALA A 81 11.52 5.80 8.71
N LEU A 82 10.23 5.51 8.74
CA LEU A 82 9.59 4.54 7.86
C LEU A 82 8.88 5.19 6.67
N ASP A 83 8.85 6.51 6.56
CA ASP A 83 8.10 7.23 5.53
C ASP A 83 6.68 6.66 5.33
N ILE A 84 5.93 6.60 6.43
CA ILE A 84 4.54 6.13 6.48
C ILE A 84 3.71 7.02 7.40
N HIS A 85 2.38 6.96 7.27
CA HIS A 85 1.47 7.46 8.29
C HIS A 85 0.92 6.31 9.13
N LEU A 86 1.08 6.36 10.45
CA LEU A 86 0.64 5.29 11.36
C LEU A 86 -0.84 5.42 11.72
N LEU A 87 -1.33 6.65 11.90
CA LEU A 87 -2.67 6.93 12.40
C LEU A 87 -3.71 7.18 11.30
N ASP A 88 -3.31 7.18 10.03
CA ASP A 88 -4.22 7.56 8.96
C ASP A 88 -5.27 6.45 8.68
N ASN A 89 -6.52 6.89 8.70
CA ASN A 89 -7.75 6.15 8.41
C ASN A 89 -8.34 6.55 7.05
N ARG A 90 -7.60 7.30 6.25
CA ARG A 90 -7.96 7.58 4.85
C ARG A 90 -7.83 6.28 4.07
N GLU A 91 -8.94 5.82 3.50
CA GLU A 91 -8.91 4.79 2.47
C GLU A 91 -8.00 5.28 1.34
N GLU A 92 -7.01 4.47 0.95
CA GLU A 92 -6.22 4.73 -0.25
C GLU A 92 -7.20 4.70 -1.43
N VAL A 93 -7.63 5.87 -1.87
CA VAL A 93 -8.45 6.00 -3.07
C VAL A 93 -7.50 5.78 -4.25
N ALA A 94 -7.49 4.58 -4.80
CA ALA A 94 -6.75 4.27 -6.01
C ALA A 94 -7.29 5.16 -7.14
N PHE A 95 -6.52 6.17 -7.52
CA PHE A 95 -6.83 7.01 -8.66
C PHE A 95 -6.32 6.31 -9.92
N GLU A 96 -7.20 5.66 -10.66
CA GLU A 96 -6.87 5.18 -12.00
C GLU A 96 -7.01 6.34 -12.99
N SER A 97 -5.90 6.77 -13.59
CA SER A 97 -5.92 7.70 -14.73
C SER A 97 -5.68 6.94 -16.03
N THR A 98 -6.63 6.98 -16.96
CA THR A 98 -6.44 6.49 -18.33
C THR A 98 -5.81 7.59 -19.19
N ILE A 99 -4.61 7.34 -19.73
CA ILE A 99 -3.97 8.23 -20.71
C ILE A 99 -4.32 7.72 -22.11
N ASN A 100 -5.22 8.43 -22.79
CA ASN A 100 -5.55 8.15 -24.19
C ASN A 100 -4.43 8.69 -25.10
N HIS A 101 -3.65 7.81 -25.73
CA HIS A 101 -2.68 8.21 -26.74
C HIS A 101 -3.26 8.10 -28.16
N ARG A 102 -3.15 9.17 -28.95
CA ARG A 102 -3.44 9.15 -30.40
C ARG A 102 -2.12 9.07 -31.16
N ILE A 103 -1.88 7.95 -31.86
CA ILE A 103 -0.71 7.80 -32.74
C ILE A 103 -1.17 8.00 -34.18
N THR A 104 -0.48 8.85 -34.93
CA THR A 104 -0.67 9.02 -36.38
C THR A 104 0.56 8.49 -37.09
N ILE A 105 0.38 7.49 -37.96
CA ILE A 105 1.48 6.90 -38.74
C ILE A 105 1.33 7.38 -40.18
N GLU A 106 2.32 8.13 -40.67
CA GLU A 106 2.40 8.52 -42.07
C GLU A 106 3.15 7.43 -42.85
N VAL A 107 2.42 6.64 -43.65
CA VAL A 107 3.04 5.59 -44.48
C VAL A 107 3.48 6.21 -45.80
N LYS A 108 4.80 6.27 -46.05
CA LYS A 108 5.34 6.63 -47.36
C LYS A 108 5.52 5.37 -48.22
N PRO A 109 4.89 5.26 -49.40
CA PRO A 109 5.02 4.08 -50.24
C PRO A 109 6.46 3.97 -50.76
N SER A 110 7.13 2.87 -50.46
CA SER A 110 8.48 2.58 -50.95
C SER A 110 8.42 1.51 -52.03
N ARG A 111 8.39 1.95 -53.30
CA ARG A 111 9.10 1.36 -54.47
C ARG A 111 8.78 2.12 -55.76
N LYS A 112 9.83 2.35 -56.56
CA LYS A 112 9.77 2.90 -57.94
C LYS A 112 8.84 2.02 -58.79
N ASN A 113 7.85 2.66 -59.42
CA ASN A 113 6.92 2.14 -60.44
C ASN A 113 5.61 1.44 -59.98
N MET A 114 4.96 1.92 -58.93
CA MET A 114 3.53 1.58 -58.72
C MET A 114 2.65 2.79 -59.08
N PHE A 115 1.76 2.61 -60.07
CA PHE A 115 0.72 3.57 -60.39
C PHE A 115 -0.30 3.57 -59.25
N ILE A 116 -0.53 4.73 -58.63
CA ILE A 116 -1.54 4.89 -57.56
C ILE A 116 -2.82 5.41 -58.24
N PRO A 117 -3.91 4.62 -58.31
CA PRO A 117 -5.21 5.13 -58.78
C PRO A 117 -5.68 6.25 -57.85
N GLN A 118 -6.23 7.33 -58.42
CA GLN A 118 -6.62 8.55 -57.68
C GLN A 118 -7.69 8.37 -56.59
N TYR A 119 -8.16 7.14 -56.32
CA TYR A 119 -9.21 6.85 -55.34
C TYR A 119 -8.69 6.35 -53.97
N GLU A 120 -7.38 6.22 -53.75
CA GLU A 120 -6.80 5.79 -52.46
C GLU A 120 -6.12 6.93 -51.66
N GLN A 121 -6.65 8.15 -51.72
CA GLN A 121 -6.22 9.26 -50.85
C GLN A 121 -7.09 9.42 -49.60
N GLU A 122 -7.89 8.41 -49.26
CA GLU A 122 -8.63 8.41 -47.99
C GLU A 122 -7.71 7.85 -46.88
N SER A 123 -7.19 8.77 -46.07
CA SER A 123 -6.37 8.46 -44.90
C SER A 123 -7.16 7.59 -43.90
N TYR A 124 -6.86 6.29 -43.82
CA TYR A 124 -7.46 5.43 -42.80
C TYR A 124 -6.84 5.72 -41.42
N SER A 125 -7.61 6.34 -40.53
CA SER A 125 -7.26 6.51 -39.12
C SER A 125 -7.80 5.33 -38.30
N TYR A 126 -6.93 4.38 -37.94
CA TYR A 126 -7.29 3.33 -36.98
C TYR A 126 -7.11 3.86 -35.56
N ASN A 127 -8.18 3.91 -34.77
CA ASN A 127 -8.10 4.15 -33.33
C ASN A 127 -7.75 2.82 -32.65
N TYR A 128 -6.56 2.72 -32.07
CA TYR A 128 -6.22 1.64 -31.15
C TYR A 128 -6.33 2.18 -29.73
N ASP A 129 -7.25 1.62 -28.95
CA ASP A 129 -7.27 1.79 -27.50
C ASP A 129 -6.12 0.96 -26.93
N LEU A 130 -4.94 1.56 -26.82
CA LEU A 130 -3.85 0.97 -26.04
C LEU A 130 -4.16 1.19 -24.56
N VAL A 131 -4.78 0.20 -23.92
CA VAL A 131 -4.87 0.13 -22.46
C VAL A 131 -3.44 -0.03 -21.94
N SER A 132 -2.81 1.09 -21.63
CA SER A 132 -1.50 1.11 -21.01
C SER A 132 -1.67 1.04 -19.50
N SER A 133 -1.66 -0.17 -18.95
CA SER A 133 -1.56 -0.39 -17.51
C SER A 133 -0.15 0.00 -17.06
N HIS A 134 0.11 1.30 -16.87
CA HIS A 134 1.32 1.71 -16.17
C HIS A 134 1.09 1.48 -14.67
N ASN A 135 1.65 0.39 -14.15
CA ASN A 135 1.94 0.30 -12.72
C ASN A 135 2.95 1.41 -12.41
N LEU A 136 2.49 2.49 -11.78
CA LEU A 136 3.37 3.46 -11.15
C LEU A 136 4.03 2.77 -9.95
N LEU A 137 5.18 2.15 -10.19
CA LEU A 137 6.17 1.87 -9.15
C LEU A 137 6.69 3.23 -8.67
N TYR A 138 6.13 3.73 -7.57
CA TYR A 138 6.73 4.83 -6.83
C TYR A 138 8.00 4.33 -6.15
N ASN A 139 9.13 4.97 -6.48
CA ASN A 139 10.35 4.99 -5.66
C ASN A 139 10.19 5.99 -4.53
#